data_AF-A0AAV7KH97-F1
#
_entry.id   AF-A0AAV7KH97-F1
#
_cell.length_a   1.000
_cell.length_b   1.000
_cell.length_c   1.000
_cell.angle_alpha   90.00
_cell.angle_beta   90.00
_cell.angle_gamma   90.00
#
_symmetry.space_group_name_H-M   'P 1'
#
loop_
_entity.id
_entity.type
_entity.pdbx_description
1 polymer ?
#
loop_
_entity_poly.entity_id
_entity_poly.type
_entity_poly.pdbx_seq_one_letter_code
_entity_poly.pdbx_strand_id
1 'polypeptide(L)'
;MASKDDNFNLKWRAYIEFRTKLKIQPVQIFTELQEILCMDCPSRSTVERGAARFRSGDVDVTDLPRSGRPESATTSENLIESTVMEDKYITVNKLEQSMEISLGGIHTILTTELGYRSICGKWVPHNLSENQRRLSEIINGDEMWVYYSTPYSKYKKEPWQLPCKSGKAVTATFFTEQVLPNLIQNIERYCPKTGTRGMKILIDNASSHTATAKLTKYFLDEEGLELLP
;
A
#
# COMPACT_ATOMS: atom_id res chain seq x y z
N MET A 1 -13.20 -22.43 -9.30
CA MET A 1 -13.52 -23.31 -10.45
C MET A 1 -14.36 -24.44 -9.91
N ALA A 2 -15.62 -24.57 -10.33
CA ALA A 2 -16.49 -25.67 -9.88
C ALA A 2 -15.86 -27.01 -10.27
N SER A 3 -15.82 -27.96 -9.34
CA SER A 3 -15.28 -29.30 -9.59
C SER A 3 -16.11 -29.99 -10.68
N LYS A 4 -15.52 -30.95 -11.40
CA LYS A 4 -16.22 -31.77 -12.41
C LYS A 4 -17.46 -32.46 -11.83
N ASP A 5 -17.45 -32.73 -10.52
CA ASP A 5 -18.54 -33.34 -9.75
C ASP A 5 -19.70 -32.37 -9.44
N ASP A 6 -19.42 -31.06 -9.30
CA ASP A 6 -20.44 -30.04 -9.03
C ASP A 6 -21.38 -29.86 -10.24
N ASN A 7 -20.82 -29.93 -11.45
CA ASN A 7 -21.58 -29.84 -12.70
C ASN A 7 -22.45 -31.08 -12.92
N PHE A 8 -21.96 -32.26 -12.53
CA PHE A 8 -22.76 -33.50 -12.58
C PHE A 8 -23.95 -33.43 -11.61
N ASN A 9 -23.72 -32.95 -10.38
CA ASN A 9 -24.77 -32.82 -9.37
C ASN A 9 -25.85 -31.80 -9.74
N LEU A 10 -25.47 -30.72 -10.41
CA LEU A 10 -26.41 -29.71 -10.88
C LEU A 10 -27.42 -30.30 -11.90
N LYS A 11 -26.97 -31.19 -12.79
CA LYS A 11 -27.80 -31.74 -13.87
C LYS A 11 -28.97 -32.58 -13.35
N TRP A 12 -28.71 -33.52 -12.44
CA TRP A 12 -29.78 -34.37 -11.92
C TRP A 12 -30.67 -33.63 -10.90
N ARG A 13 -30.16 -32.61 -10.21
CA ARG A 13 -31.00 -31.74 -9.36
C ARG A 13 -31.95 -30.88 -10.20
N ALA A 14 -31.48 -30.32 -11.31
CA ALA A 14 -32.34 -29.60 -12.26
C ALA A 14 -33.40 -30.53 -12.85
N TYR A 15 -33.04 -31.79 -13.15
CA TYR A 15 -33.99 -32.80 -13.59
C TYR A 15 -35.12 -33.03 -12.58
N ILE A 16 -34.77 -33.18 -11.29
CA ILE A 16 -35.75 -33.32 -10.21
C ILE A 16 -36.65 -32.07 -10.14
N GLU A 17 -36.09 -30.87 -10.25
CA GLU A 17 -36.84 -29.61 -10.24
C GLU A 17 -37.91 -29.58 -11.35
N PHE A 18 -37.50 -29.79 -12.62
CA PHE A 18 -38.40 -29.76 -13.76
C PHE A 18 -39.49 -30.83 -13.66
N ARG A 19 -39.14 -32.06 -13.30
CA ARG A 19 -40.10 -33.16 -13.13
C ARG A 19 -41.08 -32.91 -11.98
N THR A 20 -40.61 -32.27 -10.90
CA THR A 20 -41.45 -31.87 -9.78
C THR A 20 -42.45 -30.77 -10.18
N LYS A 21 -42.02 -29.79 -10.99
CA LYS A 21 -42.92 -28.77 -11.58
C LYS A 21 -43.98 -29.36 -12.50
N LEU A 22 -43.64 -30.44 -13.21
CA LEU A 22 -44.58 -31.24 -14.00
C LEU A 22 -45.50 -32.14 -13.15
N LYS A 23 -45.43 -32.06 -11.81
CA LYS A 23 -46.24 -32.82 -10.85
C LYS A 23 -46.05 -34.33 -10.93
N ILE A 24 -44.88 -34.79 -11.38
CA ILE A 24 -44.51 -36.21 -11.42
C ILE A 24 -44.15 -36.66 -10.00
N GLN A 25 -44.54 -37.89 -9.64
CA GLN A 25 -44.28 -38.42 -8.30
C GLN A 25 -42.78 -38.73 -8.10
N PRO A 26 -42.18 -38.44 -6.93
CA PRO A 26 -40.74 -38.65 -6.70
C PRO A 26 -40.25 -40.07 -6.97
N VAL A 27 -41.10 -41.07 -6.76
CA VAL A 27 -40.79 -42.48 -7.04
C VAL A 27 -40.51 -42.69 -8.53
N GLN A 28 -41.33 -42.10 -9.40
CA GLN A 28 -41.15 -42.17 -10.85
C GLN A 28 -39.92 -41.38 -11.30
N ILE A 29 -39.66 -40.22 -10.69
CA ILE A 29 -38.44 -39.43 -10.95
C ILE A 29 -37.18 -40.25 -10.61
N PHE A 30 -37.20 -41.00 -9.50
CA PHE A 30 -36.09 -41.87 -9.11
C PHE A 30 -35.87 -43.01 -10.12
N THR A 31 -36.93 -43.67 -10.58
CA THR A 31 -36.82 -44.72 -11.60
C THR A 31 -36.21 -44.19 -12.90
N GLU A 32 -36.68 -43.03 -13.38
CA GLU A 32 -36.12 -42.38 -14.58
C GLU A 32 -34.63 -42.00 -14.40
N LEU A 33 -34.27 -41.46 -13.24
CA LEU A 33 -32.87 -41.13 -12.92
C LEU A 33 -31.99 -42.37 -12.80
N GLN A 34 -32.52 -43.46 -12.25
CA GLN A 34 -31.80 -44.73 -12.12
C GLN A 34 -31.52 -45.38 -13.48
N GLU A 35 -32.45 -45.25 -14.44
CA GLU A 35 -32.23 -45.70 -15.81
C GLU A 35 -31.18 -44.85 -16.56
N ILE A 36 -31.15 -43.54 -16.32
CA ILE A 36 -30.24 -42.62 -17.01
C ILE A 36 -28.82 -42.67 -16.42
N LEU A 37 -28.70 -42.70 -15.08
CA LEU A 37 -27.43 -42.51 -14.37
C LEU A 37 -26.84 -43.81 -13.80
N CYS A 38 -27.62 -44.90 -13.76
CA CYS A 38 -27.19 -46.20 -13.26
C CYS A 38 -26.49 -46.11 -11.89
N MET A 39 -25.16 -46.32 -11.87
CA MET A 39 -24.34 -46.36 -10.66
C MET A 39 -24.15 -44.99 -10.00
N ASP A 40 -24.27 -43.91 -10.78
CA ASP A 40 -24.10 -42.53 -10.31
C ASP A 40 -25.44 -41.88 -9.91
N CYS A 41 -26.51 -42.69 -9.81
CA CYS A 41 -27.84 -42.22 -9.45
C CYS A 41 -27.91 -41.81 -7.96
N PRO A 42 -28.48 -40.62 -7.64
CA PRO A 42 -28.71 -40.24 -6.25
C PRO A 42 -29.69 -41.20 -5.57
N SER A 43 -29.54 -41.39 -4.26
CA SER A 43 -30.45 -42.26 -3.52
C SER A 43 -31.90 -41.78 -3.58
N ARG A 44 -32.86 -42.71 -3.53
CA ARG A 44 -34.29 -42.39 -3.52
C ARG A 44 -34.67 -41.33 -2.48
N SER A 45 -34.08 -41.39 -1.29
CA SER A 45 -34.33 -40.40 -0.23
C SER A 45 -33.84 -38.99 -0.61
N THR A 46 -32.74 -38.87 -1.36
CA THR A 46 -32.26 -37.59 -1.90
C THR A 46 -33.21 -37.02 -2.94
N VAL A 47 -33.76 -37.87 -3.82
CA VAL A 47 -34.77 -37.46 -4.81
C VAL A 47 -36.05 -37.00 -4.13
N GLU A 48 -36.53 -37.73 -3.13
CA GLU A 48 -37.74 -37.38 -2.35
C GLU A 48 -37.55 -36.07 -1.58
N ARG A 49 -36.40 -35.86 -0.92
CA ARG A 49 -36.05 -34.59 -0.26
C ARG A 49 -35.97 -33.44 -1.25
N GLY A 50 -35.34 -33.63 -2.40
CA GLY A 50 -35.24 -32.62 -3.45
C GLY A 50 -36.61 -32.22 -3.98
N ALA A 51 -37.44 -33.20 -4.33
CA ALA A 51 -38.81 -32.95 -4.80
C ALA A 51 -39.69 -32.27 -3.74
N ALA A 52 -39.53 -32.62 -2.45
CA ALA A 52 -40.22 -31.93 -1.37
C ALA A 52 -39.78 -30.46 -1.26
N ARG A 53 -38.46 -30.19 -1.33
CA ARG A 53 -37.87 -28.85 -1.31
C ARG A 53 -38.38 -27.98 -2.46
N PHE A 54 -38.40 -28.51 -3.68
CA PHE A 54 -38.92 -27.79 -4.85
C PHE A 54 -40.44 -27.57 -4.78
N ARG A 55 -41.20 -28.51 -4.18
CA ARG A 55 -42.64 -28.30 -3.92
C ARG A 55 -42.91 -27.19 -2.91
N SER A 56 -42.00 -26.95 -1.95
CA SER A 56 -42.12 -25.84 -1.00
C SER A 56 -41.76 -24.47 -1.58
N GLY A 57 -41.43 -24.38 -2.88
CA GLY A 57 -41.17 -23.11 -3.58
C GLY A 57 -39.72 -22.67 -3.62
N ASP A 58 -38.78 -23.51 -3.15
CA ASP A 58 -37.36 -23.29 -3.40
C ASP A 58 -37.06 -23.47 -4.89
N VAL A 59 -36.27 -22.58 -5.47
CA VAL A 59 -35.89 -22.59 -6.90
C VAL A 59 -34.38 -22.81 -7.09
N ASP A 60 -33.61 -22.91 -6.02
CA ASP A 60 -32.17 -23.07 -6.11
C ASP A 60 -31.79 -24.55 -6.33
N VAL A 61 -31.00 -24.77 -7.37
CA VAL A 61 -30.47 -26.09 -7.77
C VAL A 61 -29.06 -26.31 -7.21
N THR A 62 -28.40 -25.23 -6.79
CA THR A 62 -27.06 -25.25 -6.19
C THR A 62 -27.11 -25.65 -4.72
N ASP A 63 -25.96 -26.05 -4.17
CA ASP A 63 -25.85 -26.28 -2.73
C ASP A 63 -25.81 -24.95 -2.01
N LEU A 64 -26.60 -24.82 -0.94
CA LEU A 64 -26.45 -23.72 -0.01
C LEU A 64 -25.02 -23.72 0.55
N PRO A 65 -24.48 -22.53 0.90
CA PRO A 65 -23.21 -22.45 1.59
C PRO A 65 -23.26 -23.36 2.81
N ARG A 66 -22.33 -24.32 2.89
CA ARG A 66 -22.24 -25.23 4.02
C ARG A 66 -21.97 -24.40 5.26
N SER A 67 -22.73 -24.62 6.32
CA SER A 67 -22.45 -24.00 7.62
C SER A 67 -21.05 -24.39 8.04
N GLY A 68 -20.14 -23.41 8.08
CA GLY A 68 -18.80 -23.58 8.64
C GLY A 68 -18.85 -23.75 10.15
N ARG A 69 -17.67 -23.81 10.78
CA ARG A 69 -17.55 -23.74 12.24
C ARG A 69 -18.17 -22.42 12.72
N PRO A 70 -18.99 -22.42 13.80
CA PRO A 70 -19.58 -21.18 14.30
C PRO A 70 -18.50 -20.17 14.71
N GLU A 71 -18.64 -18.93 14.26
CA GLU A 71 -17.89 -17.77 14.73
C GLU A 71 -18.25 -17.54 16.21
N SER A 72 -17.27 -17.69 17.10
CA SER A 72 -17.44 -17.35 18.52
C SER A 72 -17.50 -15.83 18.68
N ALA A 73 -18.29 -15.33 19.64
CA ALA A 73 -18.59 -13.90 19.82
C ALA A 73 -17.37 -12.97 20.07
N THR A 74 -16.19 -13.55 20.30
CA THR A 74 -14.91 -12.83 20.24
C THR A 74 -13.99 -13.60 19.27
N THR A 75 -14.06 -13.29 17.98
CA THR A 75 -13.18 -13.94 17.00
C THR A 75 -11.75 -13.45 17.18
N SER A 76 -10.80 -14.34 16.94
CA SER A 76 -9.37 -14.04 16.91
C SER A 76 -9.01 -12.85 16.02
N GLU A 77 -9.81 -12.57 14.98
CA GLU A 77 -9.63 -11.40 14.11
C GLU A 77 -9.77 -10.09 14.87
N ASN A 78 -10.82 -9.92 15.66
CA ASN A 78 -11.09 -8.67 16.38
C ASN A 78 -9.97 -8.36 17.40
N LEU A 79 -9.43 -9.41 18.04
CA LEU A 79 -8.32 -9.25 18.98
C LEU A 79 -7.05 -8.83 18.25
N ILE A 80 -6.68 -9.54 17.17
CA ILE A 80 -5.52 -9.21 16.34
C ILE A 80 -5.62 -7.78 15.80
N GLU A 81 -6.78 -7.38 15.28
CA GLU A 81 -6.98 -6.04 14.75
C GLU A 81 -6.79 -4.97 15.83
N SER A 82 -7.39 -5.16 17.02
CA SER A 82 -7.24 -4.21 18.12
C SER A 82 -5.78 -4.03 18.55
N THR A 83 -5.01 -5.12 18.64
CA THR A 83 -3.59 -5.08 19.02
C THR A 83 -2.73 -4.39 17.95
N VAL A 84 -3.01 -4.63 16.67
CA VAL A 84 -2.29 -3.96 15.56
C VAL A 84 -2.64 -2.47 15.49
N MET A 85 -3.86 -2.07 15.84
CA MET A 85 -4.24 -0.65 15.89
C MET A 85 -3.54 0.10 17.03
N GLU A 86 -3.28 -0.58 18.16
CA GLU A 86 -2.54 -0.03 19.29
C GLU A 86 -1.04 0.12 18.96
N ASP A 87 -0.40 -0.92 18.42
CA ASP A 87 0.99 -0.88 17.95
C ASP A 87 1.09 -1.34 16.50
N LYS A 88 1.15 -0.37 15.58
CA LYS A 88 1.27 -0.59 14.14
C LYS A 88 2.59 -1.24 13.71
N TYR A 89 3.56 -1.36 14.62
CA TYR A 89 4.88 -1.96 14.39
C TYR A 89 5.03 -3.34 15.06
N ILE A 90 3.95 -3.90 15.60
CA ILE A 90 3.99 -5.21 16.25
C ILE A 90 4.38 -6.31 15.24
N THR A 91 5.19 -7.25 15.70
CA THR A 91 5.62 -8.40 14.88
C THR A 91 4.67 -9.58 15.06
N VAL A 92 4.55 -10.42 14.02
CA VAL A 92 3.74 -11.64 14.09
C VAL A 92 4.18 -12.58 15.21
N ASN A 93 5.49 -12.66 15.50
CA ASN A 93 6.00 -13.45 16.63
C ASN A 93 5.53 -12.92 17.99
N LYS A 94 5.42 -11.59 18.16
CA LYS A 94 4.87 -11.00 19.39
C LYS A 94 3.38 -11.30 19.51
N LEU A 95 2.65 -11.23 18.40
CA LEU A 95 1.23 -11.60 18.36
C LEU A 95 1.04 -13.07 18.78
N GLU A 96 1.83 -14.00 18.25
CA GLU A 96 1.81 -15.43 18.62
C GLU A 96 2.16 -15.66 20.10
N GLN A 97 3.08 -14.88 20.68
CA GLN A 97 3.39 -15.00 22.11
C GLN A 97 2.25 -14.47 22.99
N SER A 98 1.54 -13.45 22.51
CA SER A 98 0.42 -12.84 23.25
C SER A 98 -0.91 -13.55 23.07
N MET A 99 -1.06 -14.38 22.04
CA MET A 99 -2.31 -15.00 21.64
C MET A 99 -2.12 -16.51 21.44
N GLU A 100 -3.09 -17.34 21.82
CA GLU A 100 -3.06 -18.79 21.59
C GLU A 100 -3.36 -19.17 20.13
N ILE A 101 -2.77 -18.45 19.17
CA ILE A 101 -2.98 -18.61 17.73
C ILE A 101 -1.62 -18.87 17.10
N SER A 102 -1.54 -19.88 16.27
CA SER A 102 -0.30 -20.18 15.54
C SER A 102 0.09 -19.04 14.59
N LEU A 103 1.39 -18.91 14.33
CA LEU A 103 1.94 -17.95 13.38
C LEU A 103 1.23 -17.96 12.01
N GLY A 104 0.93 -19.15 11.47
CA GLY A 104 0.20 -19.31 10.22
C GLY A 104 -1.26 -18.82 10.27
N GLY A 105 -1.92 -19.02 11.41
CA GLY A 105 -3.26 -18.50 11.67
C GLY A 105 -3.27 -16.97 11.70
N ILE A 106 -2.33 -16.37 12.43
CA ILE A 106 -2.18 -14.90 12.49
C ILE A 106 -1.90 -14.33 11.10
N HIS A 107 -1.02 -14.96 10.32
CA HIS A 107 -0.76 -14.53 8.94
C HIS A 107 -2.04 -14.55 8.09
N THR A 108 -2.81 -15.64 8.16
CA THR A 108 -4.06 -15.79 7.40
C THR A 108 -5.07 -14.71 7.79
N ILE A 109 -5.24 -14.49 9.10
CA ILE A 109 -6.14 -13.46 9.61
C ILE A 109 -5.72 -12.06 9.14
N LEU A 110 -4.43 -11.71 9.29
CA LEU A 110 -3.92 -10.41 8.87
C LEU A 110 -4.10 -10.18 7.37
N THR A 111 -3.77 -11.14 6.51
CA THR A 111 -3.74 -10.93 5.06
C THR A 111 -5.06 -11.22 4.36
N THR A 112 -5.75 -12.29 4.75
CA THR A 112 -6.92 -12.81 4.03
C THR A 112 -8.21 -12.24 4.61
N GLU A 113 -8.36 -12.25 5.93
CA GLU A 113 -9.59 -11.81 6.60
C GLU A 113 -9.61 -10.28 6.77
N LEU A 114 -8.50 -9.70 7.24
CA LEU A 114 -8.40 -8.25 7.53
C LEU A 114 -7.78 -7.43 6.37
N GLY A 115 -7.11 -8.06 5.41
CA GLY A 115 -6.52 -7.38 4.25
C GLY A 115 -5.31 -6.49 4.55
N TYR A 116 -4.66 -6.65 5.71
CA TYR A 116 -3.43 -5.95 6.05
C TYR A 116 -2.24 -6.41 5.20
N ARG A 117 -1.32 -5.48 4.97
CA ARG A 117 -0.02 -5.74 4.33
C ARG A 117 1.09 -5.10 5.15
N SER A 118 2.21 -5.80 5.27
CA SER A 118 3.42 -5.21 5.85
C SER A 118 4.02 -4.19 4.87
N ILE A 119 4.34 -3.01 5.39
CA ILE A 119 5.00 -1.93 4.63
C ILE A 119 6.22 -1.50 5.43
N CYS A 120 7.36 -1.37 4.76
CA CYS A 120 8.55 -0.80 5.39
C CYS A 120 8.30 0.65 5.83
N GLY A 121 8.72 0.99 7.04
CA GLY A 121 8.71 2.38 7.51
C GLY A 121 9.54 3.28 6.59
N LYS A 122 9.13 4.55 6.46
CA LYS A 122 9.93 5.56 5.77
C LYS A 122 11.01 6.08 6.70
N TRP A 123 12.25 6.18 6.22
CA TRP A 123 13.31 6.86 6.93
C TRP A 123 12.98 8.35 7.04
N VAL A 124 12.95 8.86 8.27
CA VAL A 124 12.80 10.28 8.54
C VAL A 124 14.18 10.82 8.92
N PRO A 125 14.73 11.83 8.21
CA PRO A 125 16.10 12.32 8.44
C PRO A 125 16.37 12.80 9.86
N HIS A 126 15.35 13.32 10.55
CA HIS A 126 15.49 13.84 11.90
C HIS A 126 14.19 13.70 12.70
N ASN A 127 14.30 13.45 14.01
CA ASN A 127 13.15 13.45 14.90
C ASN A 127 12.83 14.89 15.32
N LEU A 128 11.88 15.52 14.61
CA LEU A 128 11.51 16.91 14.83
C LEU A 128 10.84 17.12 16.20
N SER A 129 11.33 18.11 16.95
CA SER A 129 10.67 18.64 18.15
C SER A 129 9.37 19.38 17.81
N GLU A 130 8.50 19.57 18.81
CA GLU A 130 7.21 20.25 18.62
C GLU A 130 7.36 21.68 18.06
N ASN A 131 8.40 22.40 18.50
CA ASN A 131 8.73 23.73 17.98
C ASN A 131 9.13 23.71 16.49
N GLN A 132 9.80 22.65 16.02
CA GLN A 132 10.18 22.49 14.61
C GLN A 132 9.01 22.05 13.74
N ARG A 133 8.08 21.25 14.28
CA ARG A 133 6.86 20.80 13.56
C ARG A 133 5.91 21.95 13.24
N ARG A 134 5.85 23.00 14.07
CA ARG A 134 4.98 24.16 13.81
C ARG A 134 5.36 24.92 12.51
N LEU A 135 6.58 24.73 12.01
CA LEU A 135 7.05 25.29 10.73
C LEU A 135 6.71 24.40 9.51
N SER A 136 6.19 23.18 9.70
CA SER A 136 5.87 22.26 8.59
C SER A 136 4.49 22.50 7.94
N GLU A 137 3.74 23.53 8.35
CA GLU A 137 2.57 24.02 7.61
C GLU A 137 2.96 24.84 6.36
N ILE A 138 4.25 25.11 6.19
CA ILE A 138 4.82 25.69 4.97
C ILE A 138 5.35 24.53 4.12
N ILE A 139 4.77 24.35 2.93
CA ILE A 139 5.23 23.38 1.93
C ILE A 139 6.62 23.83 1.45
N ASN A 140 7.67 23.26 2.04
CA ASN A 140 9.03 23.38 1.53
C ASN A 140 9.35 22.16 0.67
N GLY A 141 9.64 22.40 -0.61
CA GLY A 141 10.31 21.43 -1.48
C GLY A 141 11.79 21.78 -1.55
N ASP A 142 12.65 20.80 -1.26
CA ASP A 142 14.09 20.91 -1.51
C ASP A 142 14.69 19.56 -1.97
N GLU A 143 15.91 19.64 -2.49
CA GLU A 143 16.62 18.74 -3.39
C GLU A 143 17.00 17.36 -2.80
N MET A 144 16.82 16.34 -3.63
CA MET A 144 17.08 14.94 -3.31
C MET A 144 18.57 14.59 -3.45
N TRP A 145 19.15 13.97 -2.42
CA TRP A 145 20.35 13.14 -2.56
C TRP A 145 19.98 11.80 -3.21
N VAL A 146 20.53 11.50 -4.39
CA VAL A 146 20.39 10.19 -5.06
C VAL A 146 21.76 9.61 -5.38
N TYR A 147 22.13 8.53 -4.69
CA TYR A 147 23.11 7.56 -5.17
C TYR A 147 22.45 6.18 -5.33
N TYR A 148 22.80 5.54 -6.44
CA TYR A 148 22.30 4.30 -7.05
C TYR A 148 20.98 4.33 -7.83
N SER A 149 21.13 4.48 -9.15
CA SER A 149 20.32 3.93 -10.25
C SER A 149 18.79 3.93 -10.08
N THR A 150 18.17 5.05 -10.46
CA THR A 150 16.75 5.05 -10.87
C THR A 150 16.68 5.25 -12.40
N PRO A 151 16.15 4.28 -13.16
CA PRO A 151 15.90 4.49 -14.58
C PRO A 151 14.62 5.34 -14.73
N TYR A 152 14.65 6.31 -15.63
CA TYR A 152 13.51 7.11 -16.13
C TYR A 152 12.97 8.26 -15.26
N SER A 153 13.59 9.43 -15.46
CA SER A 153 12.85 10.66 -15.77
C SER A 153 13.60 11.38 -16.89
N LYS A 154 12.90 11.73 -17.99
CA LYS A 154 13.48 12.33 -19.20
C LYS A 154 13.78 13.82 -19.06
N TYR A 155 13.66 14.37 -17.84
CA TYR A 155 13.96 15.77 -17.51
C TYR A 155 14.88 15.82 -16.30
N LYS A 156 16.10 15.28 -16.43
CA LYS A 156 17.18 15.51 -15.47
C LYS A 156 18.06 16.62 -16.03
N LYS A 157 17.90 17.85 -15.53
CA LYS A 157 18.99 18.83 -15.64
C LYS A 157 20.03 18.39 -14.63
N GLU A 158 21.24 18.09 -15.08
CA GLU A 158 22.33 17.78 -14.16
C GLU A 158 22.57 19.01 -13.27
N PRO A 159 22.56 18.88 -11.93
CA PRO A 159 22.86 19.99 -11.06
C PRO A 159 24.28 20.45 -11.33
N TRP A 160 24.48 21.75 -11.41
CA TRP A 160 25.81 22.30 -11.63
C TRP A 160 26.69 22.02 -10.41
N GLN A 161 27.82 21.37 -10.64
CA GLN A 161 28.76 21.00 -9.58
C GLN A 161 29.95 21.93 -9.59
N LEU A 162 30.20 22.57 -8.45
CA LEU A 162 31.44 23.30 -8.23
C LEU A 162 32.57 22.32 -7.89
N PRO A 163 33.75 22.44 -8.55
CA PRO A 163 34.88 21.59 -8.23
C PRO A 163 35.42 21.96 -6.83
N CYS A 164 34.98 21.21 -5.81
CA CYS A 164 35.63 21.21 -4.50
C CYS A 164 36.81 20.25 -4.54
N LYS A 165 37.95 20.63 -3.94
CA LYS A 165 39.09 19.71 -3.79
C LYS A 165 38.65 18.53 -2.94
N SER A 166 38.74 17.32 -3.49
CA SER A 166 38.35 16.08 -2.81
C SER A 166 38.97 16.00 -1.41
N GLY A 167 38.16 15.67 -0.41
CA GLY A 167 38.59 15.52 0.99
C GLY A 167 38.76 16.83 1.78
N LYS A 168 38.43 18.00 1.22
CA LYS A 168 38.42 19.27 1.96
C LYS A 168 36.99 19.69 2.31
N ALA A 169 36.80 20.15 3.55
CA ALA A 169 35.54 20.76 3.97
C ALA A 169 35.32 22.09 3.26
N VAL A 170 34.07 22.40 2.93
CA VAL A 170 33.67 23.73 2.45
C VAL A 170 33.77 24.69 3.63
N THR A 171 34.77 25.57 3.60
CA THR A 171 34.88 26.65 4.57
C THR A 171 34.02 27.83 4.13
N ALA A 172 33.65 28.67 5.08
CA ALA A 172 32.88 29.87 4.76
C ALA A 172 33.61 30.82 3.81
N THR A 173 34.93 30.96 3.96
CA THR A 173 35.78 31.75 3.04
C THR A 173 35.76 31.18 1.62
N PHE A 174 35.85 29.86 1.47
CA PHE A 174 35.75 29.20 0.18
C PHE A 174 34.36 29.43 -0.44
N PHE A 175 33.31 29.40 0.37
CA PHE A 175 31.96 29.67 -0.08
C PHE A 175 31.80 31.11 -0.61
N THR A 176 32.26 32.12 0.15
CA THR A 176 32.11 33.53 -0.26
C THR A 176 33.05 33.94 -1.39
N GLU A 177 34.27 33.42 -1.43
CA GLU A 177 35.30 33.87 -2.39
C GLU A 177 35.29 33.08 -3.69
N GLN A 178 34.78 31.85 -3.70
CA GLN A 178 34.86 30.96 -4.87
C GLN A 178 33.49 30.49 -5.34
N VAL A 179 32.61 30.10 -4.42
CA VAL A 179 31.30 29.50 -4.77
C VAL A 179 30.33 30.57 -5.26
N LEU A 180 30.07 31.61 -4.45
CA LEU A 180 29.09 32.66 -4.80
C LEU A 180 29.47 33.48 -6.06
N PRO A 181 30.72 33.93 -6.24
CA PRO A 181 31.09 34.69 -7.44
C PRO A 181 30.96 33.86 -8.73
N ASN A 182 31.32 32.57 -8.67
CA ASN A 182 31.20 31.67 -9.81
C ASN A 182 29.72 31.37 -10.13
N LEU A 183 28.88 31.23 -9.10
CA LEU A 183 27.44 31.11 -9.27
C LEU A 183 26.85 32.33 -9.99
N ILE A 184 27.17 33.55 -9.53
CA ILE A 184 26.68 34.79 -10.14
C ILE A 184 27.15 34.91 -11.59
N GLN A 185 28.44 34.70 -11.84
CA GLN A 185 28.99 34.74 -13.19
C GLN A 185 28.26 33.78 -14.14
N ASN A 186 27.88 32.60 -13.64
CA ASN A 186 27.11 31.65 -14.43
C ASN A 186 25.65 32.09 -14.63
N ILE A 187 24.99 32.63 -13.59
CA ILE A 187 23.64 33.19 -13.72
C ILE A 187 23.64 34.29 -14.78
N GLU A 188 24.61 35.21 -14.77
CA GLU A 188 24.72 36.27 -15.76
C GLU A 188 24.94 35.73 -17.19
N ARG A 189 25.73 34.66 -17.34
CA ARG A 189 25.92 33.99 -18.63
C ARG A 189 24.62 33.37 -19.17
N TYR A 190 23.83 32.74 -18.31
CA TYR A 190 22.59 32.06 -18.72
C TYR A 190 21.38 33.01 -18.76
N CYS A 191 21.42 34.12 -18.03
CA CYS A 191 20.34 35.10 -17.91
C CYS A 191 20.83 36.53 -18.23
N PRO A 192 21.34 36.79 -19.45
CA PRO A 192 22.04 38.05 -19.78
C PRO A 192 21.16 39.31 -19.76
N LYS A 193 19.82 39.16 -19.78
CA LYS A 193 18.88 40.30 -19.77
C LYS A 193 18.53 40.79 -18.37
N THR A 194 18.44 39.88 -17.41
CA THR A 194 17.99 40.16 -16.04
C THR A 194 19.10 39.99 -15.02
N GLY A 195 20.14 39.21 -15.33
CA GLY A 195 21.20 38.84 -14.40
C GLY A 195 20.61 38.25 -13.11
N THR A 196 21.10 38.76 -11.99
CA THR A 196 20.67 38.42 -10.61
C THR A 196 19.47 39.22 -10.12
N ARG A 197 18.94 40.17 -10.92
CA ARG A 197 17.94 41.15 -10.47
C ARG A 197 16.66 40.48 -9.98
N GLY A 198 16.37 40.65 -8.69
CA GLY A 198 15.15 40.15 -8.05
C GLY A 198 15.16 38.65 -7.76
N MET A 199 16.32 37.99 -7.89
CA MET A 199 16.47 36.59 -7.48
C MET A 199 16.59 36.48 -5.96
N LYS A 200 15.97 35.44 -5.42
CA LYS A 200 16.13 35.04 -4.02
C LYS A 200 16.85 33.70 -3.98
N ILE A 201 17.79 33.56 -3.05
CA ILE A 201 18.60 32.35 -2.91
C ILE A 201 18.14 31.60 -1.67
N LEU A 202 17.89 30.30 -1.83
CA LEU A 202 17.70 29.36 -0.73
C LEU A 202 19.03 28.65 -0.48
N ILE A 203 19.51 28.68 0.76
CA ILE A 203 20.75 28.02 1.18
C ILE A 203 20.45 27.25 2.46
N ASP A 204 21.03 26.07 2.63
CA ASP A 204 20.91 25.30 3.87
C ASP A 204 21.63 25.98 5.05
N ASN A 205 21.23 25.63 6.28
CA ASN A 205 21.73 26.24 7.51
C ASN A 205 23.11 25.68 7.95
N ALA A 206 23.97 25.31 6.99
CA ALA A 206 25.28 24.74 7.28
C ALA A 206 26.21 25.76 7.97
N SER A 207 27.18 25.26 8.74
CA SER A 207 28.11 26.11 9.48
C SER A 207 28.94 27.02 8.58
N SER A 208 29.25 26.60 7.35
CA SER A 208 29.91 27.43 6.35
C SER A 208 29.11 28.64 5.90
N HIS A 209 27.77 28.58 5.96
CA HIS A 209 26.87 29.66 5.54
C HIS A 209 26.50 30.56 6.73
N THR A 210 26.44 29.98 7.93
CA THR A 210 26.07 30.69 9.16
C THR A 210 27.25 31.32 9.91
N ALA A 211 28.39 30.64 10.02
CA ALA A 211 29.57 31.13 10.76
C ALA A 211 30.14 32.43 10.15
N THR A 212 29.78 32.71 8.90
CA THR A 212 30.15 33.95 8.21
C THR A 212 28.94 34.57 7.54
N ALA A 213 27.76 34.38 8.15
CA ALA A 213 26.49 34.96 7.69
C ALA A 213 26.60 36.46 7.44
N LYS A 214 27.49 37.18 8.15
CA LYS A 214 27.75 38.60 7.86
C LYS A 214 28.46 38.83 6.53
N LEU A 215 29.50 38.07 6.18
CA LEU A 215 30.20 38.22 4.89
C LEU A 215 29.37 37.66 3.74
N THR A 216 28.69 36.53 3.96
CA THR A 216 27.74 35.97 2.99
C THR A 216 26.60 36.96 2.74
N LYS A 217 25.99 37.51 3.79
CA LYS A 217 24.94 38.52 3.65
C LYS A 217 25.45 39.80 3.01
N TYR A 218 26.63 40.29 3.40
CA TYR A 218 27.26 41.46 2.76
C TYR A 218 27.46 41.23 1.26
N PHE A 219 28.00 40.07 0.88
CA PHE A 219 28.17 39.71 -0.52
C PHE A 219 26.83 39.65 -1.27
N LEU A 220 25.81 39.03 -0.68
CA LEU A 220 24.48 38.96 -1.28
C LEU A 220 23.82 40.35 -1.40
N ASP A 221 23.99 41.21 -0.41
CA ASP A 221 23.46 42.59 -0.40
C ASP A 221 24.13 43.45 -1.48
N GLU A 222 25.47 43.37 -1.65
CA GLU A 222 26.22 44.06 -2.72
C GLU A 222 25.73 43.63 -4.12
N GLU A 223 25.43 42.34 -4.29
CA GLU A 223 24.97 41.76 -5.56
C GLU A 223 23.44 41.86 -5.75
N GLY A 224 22.72 42.48 -4.81
CA GLY A 224 21.28 42.72 -4.87
C GLY A 224 20.42 41.46 -4.75
N LEU A 225 20.93 40.43 -4.07
CA LEU A 225 20.31 39.13 -3.87
C LEU A 225 19.74 39.00 -2.45
N GLU A 226 18.53 38.45 -2.34
CA GLU A 226 17.87 38.26 -1.04
C GLU A 226 17.98 36.79 -0.60
N LEU A 227 18.44 36.54 0.62
CA LEU A 227 18.44 35.20 1.21
C LEU A 227 17.03 34.85 1.70
N LEU A 228 16.51 33.70 1.30
CA LEU A 228 15.28 33.17 1.85
C LEU A 228 15.50 32.68 3.29
N PRO A 229 14.53 32.90 4.19
CA PRO A 229 14.61 32.47 5.59
C PRO A 229 14.60 30.95 5.75
#